data_AF-A0A954LX98-F1
#
_entry.id   AF-A0A954LX98-F1
#
_cell.length_a   1.000
_cell.length_b   1.000
_cell.length_c   1.000
_cell.angle_alpha   90.00
_cell.angle_beta   90.00
_cell.angle_gamma   90.00
#
_symmetry.space_group_name_H-M   'P 1'
#
loop_
_entity.id
_entity.type
_entity.pdbx_description
1 polymer ?
#
loop_
_entity_poly.entity_id
_entity_poly.type
_entity_poly.pdbx_seq_one_letter_code
_entity_poly.pdbx_strand_id
1 'polypeptide(L)'
;MSSTRAQEVAEVLWELKRADKVAKFSAIAERAGFSAGTNGRAMHTCIKTIRRDWPHLQWWRAITDDETVDKGSDQLEHLTELGVSVDEQASSDGQVKLDVQDDLLMNWSPSEGETATA
;
A
#
# COMPACT_ATOMS: atom_id res chain seq x y z
N MET A 1 -12.75 18.67 4.07
CA MET A 1 -13.59 17.47 3.83
C MET A 1 -12.68 16.39 3.27
N SER A 2 -12.40 15.35 4.05
CA SER A 2 -11.80 14.13 3.52
C SER A 2 -12.73 13.58 2.42
N SER A 3 -12.18 13.16 1.29
CA SER A 3 -12.98 12.41 0.32
C SER A 3 -13.37 11.08 0.95
N THR A 4 -14.57 10.57 0.68
CA THR A 4 -15.03 9.26 1.17
C THR A 4 -13.98 8.17 0.92
N ARG A 5 -13.32 8.20 -0.24
CA ARG A 5 -12.25 7.27 -0.60
C ARG A 5 -11.04 7.29 0.35
N ALA A 6 -10.64 8.45 0.87
CA ALA A 6 -9.53 8.53 1.80
C ALA A 6 -9.88 7.94 3.17
N GLN A 7 -11.15 8.00 3.58
CA GLN A 7 -11.62 7.32 4.80
C GLN A 7 -11.61 5.81 4.63
N GLU A 8 -12.13 5.30 3.51
CA GLU A 8 -12.11 3.85 3.22
C GLU A 8 -10.66 3.32 3.18
N VAL A 9 -9.74 4.03 2.52
CA VAL A 9 -8.31 3.64 2.51
C VAL A 9 -7.70 3.71 3.91
N ALA A 10 -8.09 4.68 4.75
CA ALA A 10 -7.60 4.78 6.12
C ALA A 10 -7.99 3.56 6.97
N GLU A 11 -9.19 3.03 6.79
CA GLU A 11 -9.63 1.78 7.44
C GLU A 11 -8.76 0.59 6.99
N VAL A 12 -8.48 0.48 5.68
CA VAL A 12 -7.60 -0.58 5.15
C VAL A 12 -6.16 -0.47 5.70
N LEU A 13 -5.62 0.75 5.80
CA LEU A 13 -4.30 0.96 6.42
C LEU A 13 -4.29 0.59 7.91
N TRP A 14 -5.40 0.82 8.61
CA TRP A 14 -5.54 0.38 9.99
C TRP A 14 -5.55 -1.15 10.11
N GLU A 15 -6.20 -1.87 9.19
CA GLU A 15 -6.11 -3.33 9.10
C GLU A 15 -4.66 -3.78 8.90
N LEU A 16 -3.92 -3.16 7.95
CA LEU A 16 -2.51 -3.46 7.69
C LEU A 16 -1.63 -3.25 8.91
N LYS A 17 -1.82 -2.12 9.60
CA LYS A 17 -1.08 -1.81 10.83
C LYS A 17 -1.34 -2.84 11.92
N ARG A 18 -2.57 -3.34 12.05
CA ARG A 18 -2.91 -4.38 13.03
C ARG A 18 -2.36 -5.76 12.66
N ALA A 19 -2.31 -6.06 11.37
CA ALA A 19 -1.76 -7.30 10.85
C ALA A 19 -0.22 -7.29 10.79
N ASP A 20 0.39 -6.13 11.03
CA ASP A 20 1.81 -5.86 10.82
C ASP A 20 2.30 -6.19 9.39
N LYS A 21 1.46 -5.90 8.40
CA LYS A 21 1.72 -6.19 6.99
C LYS A 21 1.77 -4.93 6.14
N VAL A 22 2.21 -5.10 4.88
CA VAL A 22 2.20 -4.08 3.83
C VAL A 22 1.32 -4.53 2.67
N ALA A 23 0.89 -3.60 1.83
CA ALA A 23 0.11 -3.94 0.64
C ALA A 23 0.31 -2.98 -0.52
N LYS A 24 0.05 -3.52 -1.73
CA LYS A 24 0.10 -2.78 -2.98
C LYS A 24 -1.10 -1.86 -3.16
N PHE A 25 -0.91 -0.76 -3.88
CA PHE A 25 -1.95 0.24 -4.14
C PHE A 25 -3.20 -0.35 -4.80
N SER A 26 -3.05 -1.26 -5.76
CA SER A 26 -4.18 -1.96 -6.40
C SER A 26 -5.02 -2.71 -5.37
N ALA A 27 -4.38 -3.55 -4.55
CA ALA A 27 -5.05 -4.34 -3.51
C ALA A 27 -5.74 -3.47 -2.47
N ILE A 28 -5.10 -2.38 -2.02
CA ILE A 28 -5.69 -1.44 -1.06
C ILE A 28 -6.91 -0.73 -1.67
N ALA A 29 -6.80 -0.28 -2.92
CA ALA A 29 -7.91 0.41 -3.59
C ALA A 29 -9.11 -0.52 -3.76
N GLU A 30 -8.85 -1.75 -4.25
CA GLU A 30 -9.88 -2.77 -4.46
C GLU A 30 -10.59 -3.10 -3.15
N ARG A 31 -9.83 -3.28 -2.07
CA ARG A 31 -10.36 -3.47 -0.71
C ARG A 31 -11.21 -2.28 -0.25
N ALA A 32 -10.80 -1.06 -0.57
CA ALA A 32 -11.54 0.17 -0.29
C ALA A 32 -12.72 0.42 -1.26
N GLY A 33 -13.01 -0.52 -2.17
CA GLY A 33 -14.16 -0.47 -3.06
C GLY A 33 -14.00 0.41 -4.30
N PHE A 34 -12.77 0.72 -4.71
CA PHE A 34 -12.50 1.48 -5.94
C PHE A 34 -11.20 1.05 -6.65
N SER A 35 -10.96 1.57 -7.85
CA SER A 35 -9.70 1.31 -8.57
C SER A 35 -8.60 2.30 -8.17
N ALA A 36 -7.35 1.83 -8.03
CA ALA A 36 -6.19 2.68 -7.77
C ALA A 36 -5.95 3.76 -8.87
N GLY A 37 -6.62 3.60 -10.02
CA GLY A 37 -6.50 4.48 -11.18
C GLY A 37 -5.22 4.21 -11.97
N THR A 38 -5.05 4.90 -13.09
CA THR A 38 -3.84 4.77 -13.94
C THR A 38 -2.60 5.07 -13.11
N ASN A 39 -1.67 4.12 -13.04
CA ASN A 39 -0.42 4.19 -12.28
C ASN A 39 -0.63 4.62 -10.81
N GLY A 40 -1.72 4.16 -10.18
CA GLY A 40 -1.98 4.45 -8.76
C GLY A 40 -2.30 5.91 -8.44
N ARG A 41 -2.61 6.77 -9.43
CA ARG A 41 -2.82 8.22 -9.22
C ARG A 41 -3.95 8.53 -8.23
N ALA A 42 -5.01 7.73 -8.21
CA ALA A 42 -6.09 7.91 -7.24
C ALA A 42 -5.59 7.59 -5.82
N MET A 43 -4.74 6.57 -5.69
CA MET A 43 -4.16 6.16 -4.42
C MET A 43 -3.17 7.18 -3.87
N HIS A 44 -2.29 7.71 -4.71
CA HIS A 44 -1.41 8.82 -4.32
C HIS A 44 -2.18 10.01 -3.72
N THR A 45 -3.37 10.32 -4.27
CA THR A 45 -4.21 11.41 -3.75
C THR A 45 -4.79 11.07 -2.38
N CYS A 46 -5.22 9.81 -2.19
CA CYS A 46 -5.71 9.32 -0.90
C CYS A 46 -4.59 9.32 0.15
N ILE A 47 -3.41 8.78 -0.18
CA ILE A 47 -2.24 8.74 0.70
C ILE A 47 -1.79 10.14 1.12
N LYS A 48 -1.80 11.14 0.20
CA LYS A 48 -1.52 12.54 0.58
C LYS A 48 -2.49 13.09 1.62
N THR A 49 -3.77 12.73 1.50
CA THR A 49 -4.81 13.14 2.47
C THR A 49 -4.60 12.44 3.80
N ILE A 50 -4.31 11.14 3.78
CA ILE A 50 -4.08 10.34 4.98
C ILE A 50 -2.82 10.79 5.72
N ARG A 51 -1.73 11.10 5.00
CA ARG A 51 -0.51 11.65 5.61
C ARG A 51 -0.77 12.94 6.38
N ARG A 52 -1.72 13.76 5.92
CA ARG A 52 -2.10 15.02 6.57
C ARG A 52 -3.07 14.80 7.74
N ASP A 53 -4.12 14.01 7.53
CA ASP A 53 -5.26 13.92 8.45
C ASP A 53 -5.07 12.79 9.49
N TRP A 54 -4.35 11.71 9.14
CA TRP A 54 -4.09 10.55 9.98
C TRP A 54 -2.63 10.04 9.87
N PRO A 55 -1.62 10.84 10.26
CA PRO A 55 -0.21 10.45 10.14
C PRO A 55 0.16 9.20 10.95
N HIS A 56 -0.62 8.88 12.01
CA HIS A 56 -0.42 7.72 12.87
C HIS A 56 -0.84 6.38 12.24
N LEU A 57 -1.52 6.39 11.08
CA LEU A 57 -1.94 5.18 10.38
C LEU A 57 -0.82 4.50 9.58
N GLN A 58 0.41 5.01 9.65
CA GLN A 58 1.58 4.39 9.00
C GLN A 58 1.34 4.21 7.49
N TRP A 59 1.04 5.33 6.81
CA TRP A 59 0.78 5.39 5.37
C TRP A 59 1.88 4.75 4.52
N TRP A 60 3.11 4.64 5.05
CA TRP A 60 4.25 3.98 4.43
C TRP A 60 4.05 2.48 4.17
N ARG A 61 3.06 1.84 4.81
CA ARG A 61 2.67 0.44 4.55
C ARG A 61 2.01 0.22 3.19
N ALA A 62 1.54 1.29 2.54
CA ALA A 62 1.02 1.24 1.19
C ALA A 62 2.16 1.44 0.19
N ILE A 63 2.45 0.43 -0.63
CA ILE A 63 3.49 0.46 -1.66
C ILE A 63 2.86 0.55 -3.06
N THR A 64 3.60 1.10 -4.00
CA THR A 64 3.20 1.10 -5.41
C THR A 64 3.13 -0.33 -5.95
N ASP A 65 2.31 -0.54 -6.98
CA ASP A 65 2.20 -1.87 -7.62
C ASP A 65 3.50 -2.31 -8.31
N ASP A 66 4.33 -1.33 -8.70
CA ASP A 66 5.67 -1.54 -9.27
C ASP A 66 6.73 -1.87 -8.20
N GLU A 67 6.35 -1.89 -6.91
CA GLU A 67 7.23 -2.13 -5.77
C GLU A 67 8.41 -1.15 -5.72
N THR A 68 8.22 0.07 -6.22
CA THR A 68 9.24 1.12 -6.22
C THR A 68 8.92 2.21 -5.21
N VAL A 69 9.96 2.70 -4.55
CA VAL A 69 9.90 3.85 -3.64
C VAL A 69 11.05 4.81 -3.89
N ASP A 70 10.83 6.09 -3.55
CA ASP A 70 11.86 7.11 -3.73
C ASP A 70 13.04 6.85 -2.78
N LYS A 71 14.26 6.94 -3.33
CA LYS A 71 15.50 6.72 -2.57
C LYS A 71 15.65 7.79 -1.49
N GLY A 72 15.84 7.37 -0.24
CA GLY A 72 15.98 8.28 0.90
C GLY A 72 14.67 8.91 1.39
N SER A 73 13.53 8.35 1.01
CA SER A 73 12.23 8.74 1.56
C SER A 73 11.98 8.13 2.93
N ASP A 74 11.19 8.82 3.77
CA ASP A 74 10.72 8.30 5.07
C ASP A 74 10.04 6.92 4.93
N GLN A 75 9.41 6.68 3.79
CA GLN A 75 8.77 5.39 3.50
C GLN A 75 9.79 4.26 3.40
N LEU A 76 10.91 4.50 2.71
CA LEU A 76 11.96 3.49 2.56
C LEU A 76 12.56 3.14 3.92
N GLU A 77 12.86 4.14 4.75
CA GLU A 77 13.42 3.94 6.11
C GLU A 77 12.54 3.02 6.95
N HIS A 78 11.23 3.31 7.02
CA HIS A 78 10.29 2.48 7.78
C HIS A 78 10.11 1.07 7.21
N LEU A 79 10.17 0.89 5.89
CA LEU A 79 10.08 -0.42 5.27
C LEU A 79 11.32 -1.26 5.56
N THR A 80 12.51 -0.66 5.54
CA THR A 80 13.74 -1.33 5.94
C THR A 80 13.74 -1.68 7.43
N GLU A 81 13.21 -0.82 8.30
CA GLU A 81 13.01 -1.12 9.73
C GLU A 81 12.04 -2.30 9.95
N LEU A 82 11.01 -2.44 9.09
CA LEU A 82 10.09 -3.57 9.10
C LEU A 82 10.74 -4.89 8.60
N GLY A 83 11.92 -4.80 7.97
CA GLY A 83 12.64 -5.95 7.42
C GLY A 83 12.38 -6.19 5.93
N VAL A 84 11.86 -5.20 5.20
CA VAL A 84 11.76 -5.25 3.74
C VAL A 84 13.14 -4.99 3.13
N SER A 85 13.61 -5.92 2.30
CA SER A 85 14.86 -5.81 1.56
C SER A 85 14.71 -4.89 0.35
N VAL A 86 15.80 -4.31 -0.10
CA VAL A 86 15.83 -3.41 -1.26
C VAL A 86 16.70 -4.04 -2.34
N ASP A 87 16.17 -4.14 -3.55
CA ASP A 87 16.90 -4.60 -4.72
C ASP A 87 17.72 -3.44 -5.32
N GLU A 88 18.98 -3.38 -4.93
CA GLU A 88 19.94 -2.39 -5.44
C GLU A 88 20.25 -2.56 -6.93
N GLN A 89 20.01 -3.73 -7.53
CA GLN A 89 20.28 -3.99 -8.95
C GLN A 89 19.14 -3.51 -9.85
N ALA A 90 17.91 -3.56 -9.36
CA ALA A 90 16.73 -3.02 -10.04
C ALA A 90 16.45 -1.54 -9.71
N SER A 91 17.31 -0.92 -8.90
CA SER A 91 17.23 0.51 -8.57
C SER A 91 17.56 1.38 -9.78
N SER A 92 16.76 2.43 -10.00
CA SER A 92 16.94 3.42 -11.06
C SER A 92 17.23 4.79 -10.45
N ASP A 93 17.57 5.79 -11.28
CA ASP A 93 17.94 7.12 -10.80
C ASP A 93 16.78 7.76 -10.02
N GLY A 94 16.94 7.85 -8.70
CA GLY A 94 15.95 8.37 -7.75
C GLY A 94 14.98 7.36 -7.13
N GLN A 95 14.88 6.12 -7.62
CA GLN A 95 13.95 5.10 -7.11
C GLN A 95 14.64 3.77 -6.82
N VAL A 96 14.24 3.12 -5.73
CA VAL A 96 14.69 1.78 -5.38
C VAL A 96 13.54 0.79 -5.48
N LYS A 97 13.83 -0.41 -5.96
CA LYS A 97 12.86 -1.50 -6.00
C LYS A 97 12.92 -2.27 -4.68
N LEU A 98 11.76 -2.60 -4.14
CA LEU A 98 11.63 -3.36 -2.91
C LEU A 98 11.54 -4.85 -3.23
N ASP A 99 12.26 -5.66 -2.47
CA ASP A 99 12.10 -7.10 -2.44
C ASP A 99 11.17 -7.44 -1.26
N VAL A 100 9.86 -7.30 -1.53
CA VAL A 100 8.82 -7.50 -0.52
C VAL A 100 8.47 -8.98 -0.46
N GLN A 101 8.80 -9.60 0.66
CA GLN A 101 8.46 -11.01 0.90
C GLN A 101 6.94 -11.21 0.96
N ASP A 102 6.45 -12.28 0.38
CA ASP A 102 5.02 -12.64 0.35
C ASP A 102 4.40 -12.73 1.76
N ASP A 103 5.19 -13.10 2.78
CA ASP A 103 4.73 -13.18 4.17
C ASP A 103 4.34 -11.81 4.75
N LEU A 104 5.06 -10.75 4.34
CA LEU A 104 4.81 -9.36 4.73
C LEU A 104 3.69 -8.74 3.89
N LEU A 105 3.40 -9.29 2.72
CA LEU A 105 2.30 -8.84 1.88
C LEU A 105 0.96 -9.31 2.46
N MET A 106 0.05 -8.36 2.64
CA MET A 106 -1.33 -8.66 2.94
C MET A 106 -2.01 -9.09 1.65
N ASN A 107 -2.25 -10.39 1.54
CA ASN A 107 -3.08 -10.94 0.50
C ASN A 107 -4.52 -11.05 1.01
N TRP A 108 -5.34 -10.06 0.66
CA TRP A 108 -6.79 -10.25 0.72
C TRP A 108 -7.20 -11.01 -0.53
N SER A 109 -6.83 -12.29 -0.60
CA SER A 109 -7.37 -13.14 -1.65
C SER A 109 -8.89 -13.03 -1.53
N PRO A 110 -9.63 -12.73 -2.61
CA PRO A 110 -11.03 -13.07 -2.60
C PRO A 110 -11.03 -14.58 -2.33
N SER A 111 -11.66 -15.01 -1.25
CA SER A 111 -12.05 -16.41 -1.17
C SER A 111 -12.86 -16.69 -2.43
N GLU A 112 -12.26 -17.34 -3.42
CA GLU A 112 -12.99 -17.96 -4.52
C GLU A 112 -13.96 -18.96 -3.87
N GLY A 113 -15.22 -18.55 -3.73
CA GLY A 113 -16.23 -19.38 -3.11
C GLY A 113 -17.42 -18.60 -2.59
N GLU A 114 -18.27 -18.10 -3.50
CA GLU A 114 -19.71 -18.41 -3.48
C GLU A 114 -20.36 -18.07 -4.83
N THR A 115 -20.00 -18.81 -5.88
CA THR A 115 -20.96 -19.11 -6.96
C THR A 115 -21.93 -20.17 -6.43
N ALA A 116 -22.89 -19.76 -5.60
CA ALA A 116 -24.05 -20.59 -5.28
C ALA A 116 -25.11 -20.41 -6.37
N THR A 117 -25.15 -21.42 -7.22
CA THR A 117 -26.14 -21.78 -8.24
C THR A 117 -27.59 -21.47 -7.84
N ALA A 118 -28.36 -20.90 -8.77
CA ALA A 118 -29.82 -21.03 -8.83
C ALA A 118 -30.26 -21.20 -10.29
#